data_AF-A0A2Z4MDK3-F1
#
_entry.id   AF-A0A2Z4MDK3-F1
#
_cell.length_a   1.000
_cell.length_b   1.000
_cell.length_c   1.000
_cell.angle_alpha   90.00
_cell.angle_beta   90.00
_cell.angle_gamma   90.00
#
_symmetry.space_group_name_H-M   'P 1'
#
loop_
_entity.id
_entity.type
_entity.pdbx_description
1 polymer ?
#
loop_
_entity_poly.entity_id
_entity_poly.type
_entity_poly.pdbx_seq_one_letter_code
_entity_poly.pdbx_strand_id
1 'polypeptide(L)'
;MKKIISSLVMATLLFSGISVVSAADTGADATVTHSKAEKKEENRAKLNAKATKWGVETTDKTNKEVKAAIQEAKAAKKAENAEKKAAKEAKKQEQLVKLKDKAVKLGVDTAGKTAKEVKAAIKEAKVAKKAANAEKKAAKEAKKQEQLENLKEKAAKWGVDTAGKSAKEIKAEIEAKKAEKKENKK
;
A
#
# COMPACT_ATOMS: atom_id res chain seq x y z
N MET A 1 42.02 5.25 14.10
CA MET A 1 43.00 6.32 14.41
C MET A 1 42.58 7.61 13.73
N LYS A 2 42.67 8.71 14.49
CA LYS A 2 42.83 10.12 14.09
C LYS A 2 41.72 10.79 13.24
N LYS A 3 40.91 11.58 13.96
CA LYS A 3 40.17 12.74 13.47
C LYS A 3 41.17 13.80 12.98
N ILE A 4 40.84 14.53 11.92
CA ILE A 4 41.53 15.79 11.60
C ILE A 4 40.47 16.86 11.38
N ILE A 5 40.55 17.86 12.26
CA ILE A 5 39.84 19.13 12.25
C ILE A 5 40.80 20.14 11.60
N SER A 6 40.24 21.19 11.01
CA SER A 6 40.81 22.54 10.91
C SER A 6 41.46 22.95 9.59
N SER A 7 41.09 24.18 9.18
CA SER A 7 41.89 25.25 8.54
C SER A 7 40.94 26.01 7.60
N LEU A 8 40.26 27.08 8.02
CA LEU A 8 40.79 28.42 8.24
C LEU A 8 41.77 28.83 7.14
N VAL A 9 41.33 29.69 6.20
CA VAL A 9 42.08 30.89 5.77
C VAL A 9 41.06 31.90 5.23
N MET A 10 40.95 33.03 5.94
CA MET A 10 40.34 34.28 5.50
C MET A 10 41.35 34.97 4.57
N ALA A 11 40.97 35.33 3.35
CA ALA A 11 41.79 36.16 2.47
C ALA A 11 41.07 37.49 2.21
N THR A 12 41.42 38.47 3.04
CA THR A 12 41.19 39.90 2.79
C THR A 12 42.16 40.39 1.72
N LEU A 13 41.65 40.96 0.64
CA LEU A 13 42.42 41.83 -0.26
C LEU A 13 41.63 43.11 -0.52
N LEU A 14 42.03 44.16 0.20
CA LEU A 14 41.79 45.56 -0.11
C LEU A 14 42.85 46.00 -1.12
N PHE A 15 42.46 46.56 -2.26
CA PHE A 15 43.22 47.58 -3.02
C PHE A 15 42.20 48.30 -3.91
N SER A 16 41.75 49.50 -3.53
CA SER A 16 42.29 50.80 -3.96
C SER A 16 42.02 51.11 -5.44
N GLY A 17 41.05 52.01 -5.67
CA GLY A 17 40.74 52.59 -6.97
C GLY A 17 39.84 53.81 -6.80
N ILE A 18 40.42 54.90 -6.29
CA ILE A 18 39.81 56.24 -6.38
C ILE A 18 40.24 56.81 -7.73
N SER A 19 39.29 57.02 -8.64
CA SER A 19 39.46 57.94 -9.76
C SER A 19 38.42 59.04 -9.62
N VAL A 20 38.91 60.25 -9.44
CA VAL A 20 38.16 61.50 -9.58
C VAL A 20 38.50 62.02 -10.98
N VAL A 21 37.52 62.22 -11.86
CA VAL A 21 37.59 63.23 -12.92
C VAL A 21 36.22 63.54 -13.53
N SER A 22 35.89 64.83 -13.41
CA SER A 22 35.21 65.75 -14.35
C SER A 22 33.83 65.46 -14.93
N ALA A 23 33.01 66.52 -14.78
CA ALA A 23 31.71 66.76 -15.39
C ALA A 23 31.76 66.79 -16.93
N ALA A 24 30.71 66.24 -17.55
CA ALA A 24 30.02 66.80 -18.71
C ALA A 24 28.67 66.07 -18.88
N ASP A 25 27.72 66.83 -19.39
CA ASP A 25 26.29 66.62 -19.47
C ASP A 25 25.85 65.44 -20.33
N THR A 26 24.57 65.08 -20.21
CA THR A 26 23.75 64.19 -21.05
C THR A 26 23.90 62.68 -20.87
N GLY A 27 22.96 62.11 -20.10
CA GLY A 27 22.71 60.68 -20.06
C GLY A 27 21.72 60.37 -18.97
N ALA A 28 20.42 60.46 -19.28
CA ALA A 28 19.35 59.90 -18.48
C ALA A 28 19.49 58.37 -18.45
N ASP A 29 20.44 57.88 -17.66
CA ASP A 29 20.44 56.50 -17.20
C ASP A 29 19.67 56.51 -15.88
N ALA A 30 18.39 56.17 -15.96
CA ALA A 30 17.58 55.88 -14.81
C ALA A 30 18.12 54.59 -14.16
N THR A 31 19.28 54.68 -13.52
CA THR A 31 19.65 53.80 -12.43
C THR A 31 18.49 53.85 -11.47
N VAL A 32 17.72 52.76 -11.41
CA VAL A 32 16.57 52.60 -10.53
C VAL A 32 17.09 52.58 -9.08
N THR A 33 17.39 53.76 -8.55
CA THR A 33 17.49 54.01 -7.12
C THR A 33 16.09 53.92 -6.57
N HIS A 34 15.63 52.68 -6.34
CA HIS A 34 14.41 52.44 -5.58
C HIS A 34 14.58 53.14 -4.24
N SER A 35 13.80 54.20 -4.04
CA SER A 35 13.79 54.96 -2.82
C SER A 35 13.46 54.02 -1.65
N LYS A 36 14.01 54.27 -0.46
CA LYS A 36 13.83 53.42 0.74
C LYS A 36 12.34 53.16 1.07
N ALA A 37 11.44 54.03 0.59
CA ALA A 37 9.99 53.89 0.66
C ALA A 37 9.44 52.83 -0.30
N GLU A 38 9.82 52.86 -1.58
CA GLU A 38 9.35 51.91 -2.61
C GLU A 38 9.75 50.46 -2.27
N LYS A 39 10.98 50.25 -1.76
CA LYS A 39 11.42 48.91 -1.30
C LYS A 39 10.63 48.39 -0.10
N LYS A 40 10.08 49.27 0.75
CA LYS A 40 9.27 48.88 1.91
C LYS A 40 7.86 48.48 1.48
N GLU A 41 7.30 49.22 0.52
CA GLU A 41 5.98 48.96 -0.05
C GLU A 41 5.95 47.65 -0.85
N GLU A 42 6.94 47.44 -1.72
CA GLU A 42 7.08 46.18 -2.48
C GLU A 42 7.24 44.96 -1.55
N ASN A 43 8.02 45.10 -0.47
CA ASN A 43 8.18 44.05 0.53
C ASN A 43 6.90 43.76 1.31
N ARG A 44 6.08 44.79 1.59
CA ARG A 44 4.75 44.62 2.21
C ARG A 44 3.82 43.87 1.26
N ALA A 45 3.77 44.27 -0.01
CA ALA A 45 2.95 43.61 -1.03
C ALA A 45 3.31 42.11 -1.16
N LYS A 46 4.61 41.78 -1.22
CA LYS A 46 5.10 40.39 -1.26
C LYS A 46 4.75 39.60 0.00
N LEU A 47 4.78 40.22 1.18
CA LEU A 47 4.37 39.57 2.43
C LEU A 47 2.87 39.32 2.48
N ASN A 48 2.06 40.29 2.09
CA ASN A 48 0.60 40.15 2.04
C ASN A 48 0.18 39.07 1.03
N ALA A 49 0.80 39.01 -0.15
CA ALA A 49 0.56 37.95 -1.14
C ALA A 49 0.96 36.55 -0.63
N LYS A 50 1.99 36.45 0.20
CA LYS A 50 2.34 35.19 0.88
C LYS A 50 1.32 34.87 1.98
N ALA A 51 0.91 35.86 2.76
CA ALA A 51 -0.06 35.68 3.83
C ALA A 51 -1.38 35.13 3.30
N THR A 52 -1.93 35.72 2.22
CA THR A 52 -3.15 35.24 1.56
C THR A 52 -3.00 33.79 1.08
N LYS A 53 -1.85 33.43 0.46
CA LYS A 53 -1.57 32.06 0.03
C LYS A 53 -1.56 31.03 1.18
N TRP A 54 -1.15 31.45 2.38
CA TRP A 54 -1.11 30.61 3.57
C TRP A 54 -2.32 30.80 4.49
N GLY A 55 -3.32 31.58 4.08
CA GLY A 55 -4.53 31.86 4.87
C GLY A 55 -4.28 32.70 6.13
N VAL A 56 -3.23 33.51 6.13
CA VAL A 56 -2.84 34.37 7.26
C VAL A 56 -3.42 35.77 7.08
N GLU A 57 -4.15 36.25 8.08
CA GLU A 57 -4.66 37.63 8.11
C GLU A 57 -3.54 38.64 8.42
N THR A 58 -3.52 39.74 7.66
CA THR A 58 -2.47 40.78 7.72
C THR A 58 -2.94 42.13 8.27
N THR A 59 -4.24 42.28 8.52
CA THR A 59 -4.87 43.47 9.10
C THR A 59 -4.26 43.73 10.48
N ASP A 60 -3.87 45.00 10.73
CA ASP A 60 -3.29 45.48 11.98
C ASP A 60 -2.01 44.79 12.47
N LYS A 61 -1.34 44.01 11.60
CA LYS A 61 -0.07 43.35 11.92
C LYS A 61 1.12 44.05 11.29
N THR A 62 2.22 44.07 12.02
CA THR A 62 3.53 44.47 11.51
C THR A 62 4.10 43.43 10.55
N ASN A 63 5.03 43.84 9.68
CA ASN A 63 5.70 42.91 8.75
C ASN A 63 6.38 41.73 9.45
N LYS A 64 6.86 41.95 10.69
CA LYS A 64 7.51 40.91 11.50
C LYS A 64 6.48 39.87 11.96
N GLU A 65 5.32 40.32 12.43
CA GLU A 65 4.22 39.45 12.87
C GLU A 65 3.60 38.68 11.70
N VAL A 66 3.38 39.33 10.55
CA VAL A 66 2.91 38.65 9.33
C VAL A 66 3.90 37.57 8.89
N LYS A 67 5.20 37.86 8.94
CA LYS A 67 6.24 36.87 8.61
C LYS A 67 6.25 35.70 9.59
N ALA A 68 6.10 35.95 10.89
CA ALA A 68 6.03 34.91 11.91
C ALA A 68 4.80 34.02 11.70
N ALA A 69 3.62 34.61 11.52
CA ALA A 69 2.37 33.88 11.28
C ALA A 69 2.42 33.03 9.98
N ILE A 70 3.05 33.54 8.91
CA ILE A 70 3.29 32.73 7.69
C ILE A 70 4.21 31.54 7.98
N GLN A 71 5.24 31.70 8.81
CA GLN A 71 6.14 30.60 9.16
C GLN A 71 5.44 29.55 10.03
N GLU A 72 4.60 29.98 10.97
CA GLU A 72 3.77 29.08 11.77
C GLU A 72 2.77 28.30 10.89
N ALA A 73 2.06 28.98 9.98
CA ALA A 73 1.15 28.33 9.03
C ALA A 73 1.87 27.29 8.14
N LYS A 74 3.10 27.60 7.70
CA LYS A 74 3.96 26.67 6.97
C LYS A 74 4.40 25.49 7.81
N ALA A 75 4.83 25.74 9.05
CA ALA A 75 5.26 24.71 9.97
C ALA A 75 4.09 23.77 10.31
N ALA A 76 2.91 24.31 10.56
CA ALA A 76 1.68 23.55 10.78
C ALA A 76 1.33 22.68 9.56
N LYS A 77 1.35 23.23 8.34
CA LYS A 77 1.11 22.45 7.11
C LYS A 77 2.17 21.39 6.85
N LYS A 78 3.44 21.66 7.20
CA LYS A 78 4.52 20.68 7.09
C LYS A 78 4.34 19.55 8.10
N ALA A 79 3.96 19.87 9.34
CA ALA A 79 3.64 18.90 10.38
C ALA A 79 2.46 18.02 9.98
N GLU A 80 1.35 18.61 9.52
CA GLU A 80 0.16 17.89 9.03
C GLU A 80 0.53 16.92 7.88
N ASN A 81 1.36 17.38 6.93
CA ASN A 81 1.82 16.53 5.83
C ASN A 81 2.77 15.43 6.28
N ALA A 82 3.62 15.68 7.28
CA ALA A 82 4.50 14.67 7.86
C ALA A 82 3.68 13.59 8.58
N GLU A 83 2.67 13.99 9.35
CA GLU A 83 1.76 13.07 10.04
C GLU A 83 0.96 12.24 9.03
N LYS A 84 0.41 12.86 7.97
CA LYS A 84 -0.26 12.13 6.89
C LYS A 84 0.66 11.13 6.17
N LYS A 85 1.94 11.46 6.00
CA LYS A 85 2.93 10.53 5.43
C LYS A 85 3.19 9.36 6.38
N ALA A 86 3.42 9.64 7.66
CA ALA A 86 3.63 8.63 8.68
C ALA A 86 2.43 7.68 8.80
N ALA A 87 1.20 8.21 8.82
CA ALA A 87 -0.03 7.41 8.84
C ALA A 87 -0.17 6.52 7.60
N LYS A 88 0.16 7.03 6.40
CA LYS A 88 0.15 6.23 5.17
C LYS A 88 1.20 5.11 5.20
N GLU A 89 2.36 5.36 5.79
CA GLU A 89 3.42 4.39 5.90
C GLU A 89 3.09 3.28 6.92
N ALA A 90 2.55 3.66 8.09
CA ALA A 90 2.03 2.72 9.07
C ALA A 90 0.95 1.80 8.45
N LYS A 91 0.01 2.36 7.69
CA LYS A 91 -1.03 1.57 6.99
C LYS A 91 -0.45 0.62 5.93
N LYS A 92 0.60 1.03 5.22
CA LYS A 92 1.30 0.15 4.26
C LYS A 92 1.98 -1.02 4.98
N GLN A 93 2.64 -0.76 6.12
CA GLN A 93 3.26 -1.81 6.92
C GLN A 93 2.23 -2.78 7.48
N GLU A 94 1.11 -2.30 8.01
CA GLU A 94 0.01 -3.14 8.50
C GLU A 94 -0.56 -4.04 7.38
N GLN A 95 -0.73 -3.49 6.17
CA GLN A 95 -1.16 -4.27 5.00
C GLN A 95 -0.12 -5.33 4.59
N LEU A 96 1.17 -5.01 4.67
CA LEU A 96 2.24 -5.95 4.40
C LEU A 96 2.24 -7.13 5.37
N VAL A 97 2.05 -6.88 6.67
CA VAL A 97 1.92 -7.95 7.68
C VAL A 97 0.72 -8.85 7.34
N LYS A 98 -0.46 -8.26 7.10
CA LYS A 98 -1.66 -9.01 6.71
C LYS A 98 -1.50 -9.81 5.41
N LEU A 99 -0.70 -9.32 4.47
CA LEU A 99 -0.38 -10.04 3.23
C LEU A 99 0.54 -11.22 3.50
N LYS A 100 1.60 -11.04 4.31
CA LYS A 100 2.50 -12.13 4.71
C LYS A 100 1.75 -13.24 5.44
N ASP A 101 0.87 -12.90 6.39
CA ASP A 101 0.05 -13.89 7.10
C ASP A 101 -0.85 -14.69 6.15
N LYS A 102 -1.44 -14.02 5.16
CA LYS A 102 -2.26 -14.67 4.13
C LYS A 102 -1.43 -15.55 3.21
N ALA A 103 -0.21 -15.14 2.88
CA ALA A 103 0.71 -15.92 2.07
C ALA A 103 1.10 -17.21 2.78
N VAL A 104 1.49 -17.14 4.06
CA VAL A 104 1.83 -18.31 4.89
C VAL A 104 0.67 -19.31 4.94
N LYS A 105 -0.57 -18.85 5.19
CA LYS A 105 -1.77 -19.71 5.19
C LYS A 105 -2.05 -20.41 3.86
N LEU A 106 -1.55 -19.86 2.76
CA LEU A 106 -1.71 -20.41 1.42
C LEU A 106 -0.47 -21.17 0.93
N GLY A 107 0.60 -21.25 1.74
CA GLY A 107 1.87 -21.86 1.33
C GLY A 107 2.62 -21.04 0.28
N VAL A 108 2.36 -19.74 0.18
CA VAL A 108 3.01 -18.83 -0.78
C VAL A 108 4.28 -18.28 -0.16
N ASP A 109 5.42 -18.52 -0.82
CA ASP A 109 6.68 -17.90 -0.42
C ASP A 109 6.66 -16.39 -0.73
N THR A 110 7.07 -15.61 0.28
CA THR A 110 7.17 -14.15 0.26
C THR A 110 8.59 -13.64 0.32
N ALA A 111 9.59 -14.53 0.45
CA ALA A 111 11.00 -14.16 0.46
C ALA A 111 11.38 -13.45 -0.86
N GLY A 112 12.09 -12.33 -0.74
CA GLY A 112 12.54 -11.53 -1.89
C GLY A 112 11.44 -10.82 -2.70
N LYS A 113 10.15 -10.98 -2.35
CA LYS A 113 9.03 -10.42 -3.13
C LYS A 113 8.54 -9.09 -2.60
N THR A 114 8.16 -8.20 -3.50
CA THR A 114 7.49 -6.94 -3.19
C THR A 114 6.04 -7.16 -2.74
N ALA A 115 5.44 -6.16 -2.09
CA ALA A 115 4.03 -6.19 -1.66
C ALA A 115 3.06 -6.56 -2.81
N LYS A 116 3.34 -6.04 -4.01
CA LYS A 116 2.51 -6.27 -5.20
C LYS A 116 2.61 -7.72 -5.67
N GLU A 117 3.82 -8.27 -5.71
CA GLU A 117 4.07 -9.65 -6.11
C GLU A 117 3.50 -10.63 -5.10
N VAL A 118 3.66 -10.38 -3.79
CA VAL A 118 3.02 -11.20 -2.74
C VAL A 118 1.51 -11.21 -2.91
N LYS A 119 0.89 -10.06 -3.22
CA LYS A 119 -0.55 -9.98 -3.46
C LYS A 119 -0.99 -10.73 -4.71
N ALA A 120 -0.21 -10.69 -5.79
CA ALA A 120 -0.47 -11.44 -7.02
C ALA A 120 -0.36 -12.95 -6.76
N ALA A 121 0.72 -13.40 -6.14
CA ALA A 121 0.94 -14.80 -5.80
C ALA A 121 -0.14 -15.35 -4.86
N ILE A 122 -0.61 -14.56 -3.89
CA ILE A 122 -1.76 -14.94 -3.04
C ILE A 122 -3.04 -15.15 -3.87
N LYS A 123 -3.29 -14.30 -4.87
CA LYS A 123 -4.48 -14.44 -5.72
C LYS A 123 -4.41 -15.72 -6.55
N GLU A 124 -3.26 -15.98 -7.16
CA GLU A 124 -3.00 -17.20 -7.94
C GLU A 124 -3.17 -18.45 -7.07
N ALA A 125 -2.53 -18.47 -5.89
CA ALA A 125 -2.67 -19.58 -4.95
C ALA A 125 -4.12 -19.80 -4.49
N LYS A 126 -4.92 -18.74 -4.34
CA LYS A 126 -6.37 -18.88 -4.05
C LYS A 126 -7.13 -19.50 -5.21
N VAL A 127 -6.84 -19.10 -6.44
CA VAL A 127 -7.49 -19.67 -7.63
C VAL A 127 -7.12 -21.15 -7.76
N ALA A 128 -5.83 -21.48 -7.65
CA ALA A 128 -5.35 -22.86 -7.68
C ALA A 128 -5.99 -23.72 -6.57
N LYS A 129 -6.06 -23.23 -5.33
CA LYS A 129 -6.70 -23.96 -4.22
C LYS A 129 -8.20 -24.16 -4.43
N LYS A 130 -8.89 -23.20 -5.06
CA LYS A 130 -10.30 -23.36 -5.43
C LYS A 130 -10.47 -24.42 -6.51
N ALA A 131 -9.65 -24.39 -7.55
CA ALA A 131 -9.67 -25.38 -8.62
C ALA A 131 -9.42 -26.80 -8.08
N ALA A 132 -8.38 -26.98 -7.26
CA ALA A 132 -8.07 -28.27 -6.64
C ALA A 132 -9.20 -28.78 -5.74
N ASN A 133 -9.88 -27.90 -4.99
CA ASN A 133 -11.04 -28.29 -4.19
C ASN A 133 -12.25 -28.67 -5.06
N ALA A 134 -12.48 -27.98 -6.17
CA ALA A 134 -13.54 -28.32 -7.11
C ALA A 134 -13.29 -29.69 -7.75
N GLU A 135 -12.07 -29.96 -8.19
CA GLU A 135 -11.65 -31.25 -8.74
C GLU A 135 -11.79 -32.38 -7.70
N LYS A 136 -11.34 -32.14 -6.46
CA LYS A 136 -11.50 -33.10 -5.36
C LYS A 136 -12.98 -33.41 -5.06
N LYS A 137 -13.85 -32.40 -5.18
CA LYS A 137 -15.30 -32.58 -5.01
C LYS A 137 -15.87 -33.42 -6.16
N ALA A 138 -15.52 -33.10 -7.40
CA ALA A 138 -15.93 -33.86 -8.59
C ALA A 138 -15.47 -35.31 -8.52
N ALA A 139 -14.20 -35.56 -8.18
CA ALA A 139 -13.66 -36.91 -8.02
C ALA A 139 -14.36 -37.70 -6.90
N LYS A 140 -14.74 -37.04 -5.79
CA LYS A 140 -15.51 -37.68 -4.71
C LYS A 140 -16.93 -38.02 -5.15
N GLU A 141 -17.53 -37.21 -5.99
CA GLU A 141 -18.88 -37.43 -6.53
C GLU A 141 -18.89 -38.56 -7.56
N ALA A 142 -17.91 -38.58 -8.48
CA ALA A 142 -17.70 -39.68 -9.42
C ALA A 142 -17.50 -41.03 -8.68
N LYS A 143 -16.63 -41.06 -7.65
CA LYS A 143 -16.45 -42.28 -6.82
C LYS A 143 -17.72 -42.73 -6.12
N LYS A 144 -18.59 -41.80 -5.69
CA LYS A 144 -19.88 -42.16 -5.08
C LYS A 144 -20.83 -42.77 -6.09
N GLN A 145 -20.87 -42.22 -7.31
CA GLN A 145 -21.69 -42.76 -8.40
C GLN A 145 -21.22 -44.17 -8.80
N GLU A 146 -19.92 -44.36 -9.00
CA GLU A 146 -19.32 -45.67 -9.29
C GLU A 146 -19.61 -46.71 -8.18
N GLN A 147 -19.50 -46.31 -6.91
CA GLN A 147 -19.85 -47.18 -5.78
C GLN A 147 -21.34 -47.54 -5.77
N LEU A 148 -22.22 -46.61 -6.13
CA LEU A 148 -23.65 -46.84 -6.19
C LEU A 148 -24.00 -47.79 -7.34
N GLU A 149 -23.41 -47.62 -8.52
CA GLU A 149 -23.59 -48.52 -9.67
C GLU A 149 -23.11 -49.94 -9.36
N ASN A 150 -21.90 -50.08 -8.79
CA ASN A 150 -21.36 -51.36 -8.34
C ASN A 150 -22.25 -52.05 -7.29
N LEU A 151 -22.91 -51.28 -6.41
CA LEU A 151 -23.88 -51.83 -5.46
C LEU A 151 -25.17 -52.27 -6.14
N LYS A 152 -25.67 -51.52 -7.12
CA LYS A 152 -26.84 -51.90 -7.90
C LYS A 152 -26.61 -53.18 -8.71
N GLU A 153 -25.45 -53.32 -9.35
CA GLU A 153 -25.10 -54.54 -10.08
C GLU A 153 -25.01 -55.75 -9.13
N LYS A 154 -24.43 -55.57 -7.94
CA LYS A 154 -24.44 -56.61 -6.90
C LYS A 154 -25.86 -56.91 -6.45
N ALA A 155 -26.69 -55.91 -6.20
CA ALA A 155 -28.08 -56.12 -5.80
C ALA A 155 -28.85 -56.96 -6.81
N ALA A 156 -28.70 -56.65 -8.10
CA ALA A 156 -29.29 -57.42 -9.20
C ALA A 156 -28.84 -58.90 -9.17
N LYS A 157 -27.54 -59.16 -8.97
CA LYS A 157 -27.00 -60.53 -8.84
C LYS A 157 -27.59 -61.31 -7.66
N TRP A 158 -27.99 -60.63 -6.59
CA TRP A 158 -28.57 -61.23 -5.38
C TRP A 158 -30.11 -61.15 -5.34
N GLY A 159 -30.75 -60.60 -6.38
CA GLY A 159 -32.21 -60.42 -6.45
C GLY A 159 -32.75 -59.41 -5.44
N VAL A 160 -31.96 -58.40 -5.07
CA VAL A 160 -32.35 -57.32 -4.15
C VAL A 160 -32.87 -56.14 -4.96
N ASP A 161 -34.08 -55.65 -4.63
CA ASP A 161 -34.62 -54.42 -5.20
C ASP A 161 -33.89 -53.19 -4.66
N THR A 162 -33.51 -52.28 -5.57
CA THR A 162 -32.74 -51.06 -5.28
C THR A 162 -33.55 -49.79 -5.45
N ALA A 163 -34.81 -49.87 -5.88
CA ALA A 163 -35.65 -48.70 -6.09
C ALA A 163 -35.89 -47.96 -4.77
N GLY A 164 -35.62 -46.65 -4.77
CA GLY A 164 -35.85 -45.78 -3.60
C GLY A 164 -34.89 -45.98 -2.42
N LYS A 165 -33.96 -46.94 -2.47
CA LYS A 165 -33.05 -47.26 -1.36
C LYS A 165 -31.71 -46.53 -1.47
N SER A 166 -31.17 -46.14 -0.32
CA SER A 166 -29.82 -45.56 -0.21
C SER A 166 -28.73 -46.63 -0.41
N ALA A 167 -27.51 -46.20 -0.73
CA ALA A 167 -26.36 -47.09 -0.88
C ALA A 167 -26.10 -47.97 0.37
N LYS A 168 -26.38 -47.45 1.56
CA LYS A 168 -26.22 -48.21 2.81
C LYS A 168 -27.28 -49.30 2.95
N GLU A 169 -28.53 -48.99 2.63
CA GLU A 169 -29.64 -49.95 2.69
C GLU A 169 -29.46 -51.07 1.67
N ILE A 170 -29.12 -50.74 0.42
CA ILE A 170 -28.80 -51.72 -0.62
C ILE A 170 -27.70 -52.67 -0.16
N LYS A 171 -26.63 -52.14 0.47
CA LYS A 171 -25.53 -52.96 0.97
C LYS A 171 -25.98 -53.92 2.09
N ALA A 172 -26.73 -53.42 3.07
CA ALA A 172 -27.21 -54.23 4.19
C ALA A 172 -28.11 -55.39 3.71
N GLU A 173 -28.97 -55.12 2.74
CA GLU A 173 -29.93 -56.09 2.21
C GLU A 173 -29.25 -57.15 1.33
N ILE A 174 -28.21 -56.77 0.56
CA ILE A 174 -27.32 -57.73 -0.12
C ILE A 174 -26.62 -58.64 0.89
N GLU A 175 -26.14 -58.10 2.02
CA GLU A 175 -25.47 -58.89 3.05
C GLU A 175 -26.45 -59.85 3.75
N ALA A 176 -27.68 -59.41 4.04
CA ALA A 176 -28.74 -60.26 4.58
C ALA A 176 -29.09 -61.42 3.63
N LYS A 177 -29.33 -61.13 2.34
CA LYS A 177 -29.57 -62.15 1.29
C LYS A 177 -28.42 -63.15 1.16
N LYS A 178 -27.17 -62.70 1.33
CA LYS A 178 -25.99 -63.57 1.33
C LYS A 178 -25.94 -64.50 2.54
N ALA A 179 -26.31 -64.01 3.72
CA ALA A 179 -26.33 -64.79 4.95
C ALA A 179 -27.40 -65.89 4.89
N GLU A 180 -28.63 -65.53 4.50
CA GLU A 180 -29.76 -66.45 4.34
C GLU A 180 -29.44 -67.59 3.34
N LYS A 181 -28.84 -67.26 2.19
CA LYS A 181 -28.46 -68.28 1.19
C LYS A 181 -27.32 -69.19 1.66
N LYS A 182 -26.46 -68.73 2.58
CA LYS A 182 -25.41 -69.58 3.18
C LYS A 182 -25.98 -70.51 4.25
N GLU A 183 -27.00 -70.07 4.98
CA GLU A 183 -27.67 -70.85 6.02
C GLU A 183 -28.54 -71.95 5.41
N ASN A 184 -29.30 -71.65 4.34
CA ASN A 184 -30.09 -72.64 3.59
C ASN A 184 -29.24 -73.65 2.76
N LYS A 185 -27.91 -73.51 2.75
CA LYS A 185 -26.97 -74.42 2.08
C LYS A 185 -26.18 -75.31 3.04
N LYS A 186 -26.35 -75.11 4.36
CA LYS A 186 -25.85 -76.00 5.40
C LYS A 186 -26.92 -77.01 5.78
#